data_AF-A0A2D6D0L4-F1
#
_entry.id   AF-A0A2D6D0L4-F1
#
_cell.length_a   1.000
_cell.length_b   1.000
_cell.length_c   1.000
_cell.angle_alpha   90.00
_cell.angle_beta   90.00
_cell.angle_gamma   90.00
#
_symmetry.space_group_name_H-M   'P 1'
#
loop_
_entity.id
_entity.type
_entity.pdbx_description
1 polymer ?
#
loop_
_entity_poly.entity_id
_entity_poly.type
_entity_poly.pdbx_seq_one_letter_code
_entity_poly.pdbx_strand_id
1 'polypeptide(L)'
;MAEDTTGQEDIRWAPRVPKHKIRRLYEWESKGILDEELIEDVGFMLLLRCQAILTIRDAREGRVKCPRCEREGATTIVPRPQERGPDARMECDRCDWAITWGAYHKTYQHKQLHSGGAVAAFETYVKAYGRARTPKAKILAIDRLIHEFHYSLRTDPDQPTRPAAVNLIQGKLTDVARFLDELTYGEAATAELESRRREWRDTVDRIPWMALPAREPADGSDSEER
;
A
#
# COMPACT_ATOMS: atom_id res chain seq x y z
N MET A 1 1.22 25.30 -26.29
CA MET A 1 -0.20 25.18 -25.88
C MET A 1 -0.21 25.16 -24.36
N ALA A 2 -1.03 25.97 -23.70
CA ALA A 2 -1.11 25.94 -22.24
C ALA A 2 -1.72 24.58 -21.82
N GLU A 3 -1.07 23.89 -20.89
CA GLU A 3 -1.53 22.60 -20.38
C GLU A 3 -2.78 22.82 -19.53
N ASP A 4 -3.87 22.11 -19.84
CA ASP A 4 -5.08 22.15 -19.01
C ASP A 4 -4.87 21.32 -17.74
N THR A 5 -4.66 22.03 -16.63
CA THR A 5 -4.46 21.48 -15.29
C THR A 5 -5.71 21.55 -14.42
N THR A 6 -6.88 21.86 -15.00
CA THR A 6 -8.15 21.90 -14.27
C THR A 6 -8.37 20.58 -13.54
N GLY A 7 -8.89 20.62 -12.30
CA GLY A 7 -9.18 19.43 -11.50
C GLY A 7 -7.96 18.77 -10.85
N GLN A 8 -6.73 19.27 -11.11
CA GLN A 8 -5.52 18.78 -10.47
C GLN A 8 -5.49 19.10 -8.97
N GLU A 9 -6.00 20.27 -8.58
CA GLU A 9 -6.08 20.75 -7.21
C GLU A 9 -6.95 19.88 -6.30
N ASP A 10 -7.87 19.10 -6.87
CA ASP A 10 -8.74 18.18 -6.14
C ASP A 10 -8.03 16.89 -5.75
N ILE A 11 -6.92 16.56 -6.42
CA ILE A 11 -6.20 15.32 -6.19
C ILE A 11 -5.24 15.51 -5.01
N ARG A 12 -5.37 14.63 -4.03
CA ARG A 12 -4.49 14.56 -2.85
C ARG A 12 -4.04 13.12 -2.66
N TRP A 13 -2.76 12.95 -2.41
CA TRP A 13 -2.17 11.64 -2.14
C TRP A 13 -1.60 11.60 -0.73
N ALA A 14 -1.92 10.54 0.01
CA ALA A 14 -1.45 10.36 1.37
C ALA A 14 0.09 10.38 1.43
N PRO A 15 0.72 11.04 2.43
CA PRO A 15 2.16 11.04 2.57
C PRO A 15 2.69 9.68 3.04
N ARG A 16 4.01 9.49 2.93
CA ARG A 16 4.69 8.34 3.54
C ARG A 16 4.79 8.52 5.05
N VAL A 17 4.75 7.42 5.78
CA VAL A 17 4.86 7.34 7.25
C VAL A 17 6.29 7.66 7.70
N PRO A 18 6.48 8.60 8.64
CA PRO A 18 7.78 8.86 9.23
C PRO A 18 8.33 7.65 10.00
N LYS A 19 9.62 7.35 9.84
CA LYS A 19 10.29 6.23 10.54
C LYS A 19 10.17 6.33 12.07
N HIS A 20 10.24 7.54 12.63
CA HIS A 20 10.17 7.73 14.09
C HIS A 20 8.82 7.30 14.69
N LYS A 21 7.71 7.44 13.95
CA LYS A 21 6.39 6.99 14.42
C LYS A 21 6.33 5.46 14.50
N ILE A 22 6.83 4.79 13.45
CA ILE A 22 6.92 3.32 13.42
C ILE A 22 7.87 2.84 14.53
N ARG A 23 9.03 3.47 14.71
CA ARG A 23 9.97 3.11 15.78
C ARG A 23 9.31 3.20 17.16
N ARG A 24 8.69 4.34 17.46
CA ARG A 24 8.00 4.56 18.74
C ARG A 24 6.88 3.54 18.97
N LEU A 25 6.13 3.21 17.92
CA LEU A 25 5.09 2.18 17.97
C LEU A 25 5.64 0.84 18.48
N TYR A 26 6.74 0.36 17.89
CA TYR A 26 7.37 -0.89 18.30
C TYR A 26 8.06 -0.81 19.67
N GLU A 27 8.69 0.31 20.00
CA GLU A 27 9.31 0.54 21.31
C GLU A 27 8.31 0.56 22.47
N TRP A 28 7.07 0.96 22.21
CA TRP A 28 6.02 1.01 23.23
C TRP A 28 5.32 -0.33 23.35
N GLU A 29 5.03 -0.98 22.22
CA GLU A 29 4.49 -2.34 22.20
C GLU A 29 5.40 -3.32 22.96
N SER A 30 6.73 -3.20 22.78
CA SER A 30 7.68 -4.05 23.49
C SER A 30 7.66 -3.88 25.01
N LYS A 31 7.30 -2.68 25.49
CA LYS A 31 7.11 -2.37 26.91
C LYS A 31 5.71 -2.77 27.41
N GLY A 32 4.89 -3.40 26.57
CA GLY A 32 3.50 -3.75 26.87
C GLY A 32 2.55 -2.55 26.85
N ILE A 33 2.97 -1.41 26.29
CA ILE A 33 2.19 -0.18 26.21
C ILE A 33 1.51 -0.11 24.84
N LEU A 34 0.19 -0.08 24.82
CA LEU A 34 -0.61 0.12 23.60
C LEU A 34 -1.09 1.57 23.56
N ASP A 35 -0.31 2.44 22.93
CA ASP A 35 -0.74 3.81 22.63
C ASP A 35 -1.71 3.79 21.46
N GLU A 36 -3.00 3.84 21.79
CA GLU A 36 -4.08 3.77 20.83
C GLU A 36 -4.03 4.91 19.81
N GLU A 37 -3.64 6.12 20.23
CA GLU A 37 -3.54 7.28 19.35
C GLU A 37 -2.41 7.07 18.32
N LEU A 38 -1.23 6.62 18.77
CA LEU A 38 -0.12 6.32 17.87
C LEU A 38 -0.43 5.13 16.94
N ILE A 39 -1.07 4.09 17.45
CA ILE A 39 -1.51 2.93 16.65
C ILE A 39 -2.47 3.39 15.56
N GLU A 40 -3.45 4.21 15.91
CA GLU A 40 -4.43 4.74 14.96
C GLU A 40 -3.78 5.64 13.93
N ASP A 41 -2.98 6.61 14.35
CA ASP A 41 -2.29 7.53 13.47
C ASP A 41 -1.39 6.80 12.46
N VAL A 42 -0.50 5.91 12.93
CA VAL A 42 0.34 5.10 12.03
C VAL A 42 -0.50 4.23 11.11
N GLY A 43 -1.50 3.56 11.65
CA GLY A 43 -2.34 2.64 10.88
C GLY A 43 -3.19 3.35 9.81
N PHE A 44 -3.77 4.51 10.14
CA PHE A 44 -4.50 5.33 9.17
C PHE A 44 -3.58 5.89 8.09
N MET A 45 -2.37 6.34 8.43
CA MET A 45 -1.41 6.80 7.43
C MET A 45 -1.03 5.68 6.45
N LEU A 46 -0.77 4.46 6.95
CA LEU A 46 -0.52 3.29 6.12
C LEU A 46 -1.75 2.93 5.27
N LEU A 47 -2.96 2.98 5.84
CA LEU A 47 -4.21 2.65 5.15
C LEU A 47 -4.43 3.56 3.94
N LEU A 48 -4.41 4.87 4.17
CA LEU A 48 -4.61 5.88 3.13
C LEU A 48 -3.53 5.77 2.06
N ARG A 49 -2.30 5.42 2.45
CA ARG A 49 -1.20 5.23 1.52
C ARG A 49 -1.36 3.99 0.65
N CYS A 50 -1.76 2.85 1.23
CA CYS A 50 -2.09 1.64 0.48
C CYS A 50 -3.24 1.88 -0.50
N GLN A 51 -4.30 2.58 -0.07
CA GLN A 51 -5.43 2.95 -0.93
C GLN A 51 -5.00 3.86 -2.09
N ALA A 52 -4.12 4.83 -1.85
CA ALA A 52 -3.57 5.69 -2.91
C ALA A 52 -2.78 4.87 -3.96
N ILE A 53 -1.97 3.91 -3.50
CA ILE A 53 -1.22 3.02 -4.40
C ILE A 53 -2.15 2.17 -5.27
N LEU A 54 -3.19 1.57 -4.66
CA LEU A 54 -4.19 0.78 -5.39
C LEU A 54 -5.00 1.63 -6.37
N THR A 55 -5.37 2.85 -5.97
CA THR A 55 -6.09 3.80 -6.85
C THR A 55 -5.26 4.17 -8.08
N ILE A 56 -3.94 4.35 -7.94
CA ILE A 56 -3.07 4.64 -9.09
C ILE A 56 -2.87 3.41 -9.97
N ARG A 57 -2.82 2.20 -9.39
CA ARG A 57 -2.85 0.96 -10.17
C ARG A 57 -4.10 0.92 -11.04
N ASP A 58 -5.28 1.12 -10.46
CA ASP A 58 -6.56 1.14 -11.20
C ASP A 58 -6.57 2.22 -12.30
N ALA A 59 -6.09 3.43 -11.98
CA ALA A 59 -6.00 4.52 -12.95
C ALA A 59 -5.11 4.18 -14.15
N ARG A 60 -3.99 3.48 -13.93
CA ARG A 60 -3.11 3.00 -15.00
C ARG A 60 -3.77 1.92 -15.87
N GLU A 61 -4.66 1.13 -15.29
CA GLU A 61 -5.52 0.18 -16.00
C GLU A 61 -6.75 0.85 -16.64
N GLY A 62 -6.84 2.18 -16.60
CA GLY A 62 -7.88 2.97 -17.27
C GLY A 62 -9.10 3.28 -16.42
N ARG A 63 -9.07 2.99 -15.11
CA ARG A 63 -10.17 3.21 -14.15
C ARG A 63 -9.79 4.32 -13.17
N VAL A 64 -10.05 5.57 -13.53
CA VAL A 64 -9.71 6.72 -12.68
C VAL A 64 -10.87 7.03 -11.73
N LYS A 65 -10.62 7.12 -10.43
CA LYS A 65 -11.66 7.56 -9.48
C LYS A 65 -11.81 9.08 -9.52
N CYS A 66 -13.05 9.56 -9.58
CA CYS A 66 -13.33 10.99 -9.48
C CYS A 66 -13.14 11.48 -8.02
N PRO A 67 -12.21 12.43 -7.75
CA PRO A 67 -11.95 12.93 -6.41
C PRO A 67 -13.09 13.78 -5.86
N ARG A 68 -13.88 14.45 -6.72
CA ARG A 68 -15.04 15.26 -6.27
C ARG A 68 -16.16 14.37 -5.76
N CYS A 69 -16.57 13.38 -6.55
CA CYS A 69 -17.57 12.40 -6.13
C CYS A 69 -17.14 11.64 -4.88
N GLU A 70 -15.86 11.27 -4.75
CA GLU A 70 -15.35 10.57 -3.56
C GLU A 70 -15.49 11.41 -2.29
N ARG A 71 -15.24 12.73 -2.35
CA ARG A 71 -15.46 13.65 -1.22
C ARG A 71 -16.95 13.78 -0.84
N GLU A 72 -17.84 13.58 -1.79
CA GLU A 72 -19.29 13.54 -1.57
C GLU A 72 -19.80 12.16 -1.11
N GLY A 73 -18.90 11.18 -0.92
CA GLY A 73 -19.25 9.83 -0.48
C GLY A 73 -19.72 8.90 -1.61
N ALA A 74 -19.56 9.29 -2.87
CA ALA A 74 -19.88 8.48 -4.04
C ALA A 74 -18.62 7.94 -4.73
N THR A 75 -18.66 6.71 -5.25
CA THR A 75 -17.59 6.17 -6.09
C THR A 75 -17.98 6.26 -7.56
N THR A 76 -17.35 7.16 -8.30
CA THR A 76 -17.50 7.28 -9.76
C THR A 76 -16.18 6.94 -10.44
N ILE A 77 -16.23 6.02 -11.41
CA ILE A 77 -15.09 5.64 -12.24
C ILE A 77 -15.16 6.39 -13.57
N VAL A 78 -14.15 7.20 -13.83
CA VAL A 78 -13.93 7.90 -15.09
C VAL A 78 -13.04 7.01 -15.97
N PRO A 79 -13.56 6.49 -17.09
CA PRO A 79 -12.77 5.68 -18.00
C PRO A 79 -11.72 6.55 -18.71
N ARG A 80 -10.51 6.03 -18.86
CA ARG A 80 -9.51 6.67 -19.71
C ARG A 80 -9.93 6.55 -21.19
N PRO A 81 -9.86 7.62 -22.00
CA PRO A 81 -10.16 7.55 -23.43
C PRO A 81 -9.32 6.50 -24.16
N GLN A 82 -9.86 5.96 -25.26
CA GLN A 82 -9.14 5.02 -26.13
C GLN A 82 -7.88 5.67 -26.73
N GLU A 83 -7.95 6.96 -27.06
CA GLU A 83 -6.80 7.74 -27.51
C GLU A 83 -5.78 7.86 -26.38
N ARG A 84 -4.62 7.21 -26.58
CA ARG A 84 -3.54 7.21 -25.59
C ARG A 84 -2.63 8.40 -25.84
N GLY A 85 -2.67 9.38 -24.95
CA GLY A 85 -1.75 10.51 -24.95
C GLY A 85 -1.78 11.27 -23.63
N PRO A 86 -0.81 12.17 -23.38
CA PRO A 86 -0.87 13.08 -22.25
C PRO A 86 -2.06 14.04 -22.34
N ASP A 87 -2.50 14.41 -23.54
CA ASP A 87 -3.60 15.35 -23.77
C ASP A 87 -4.99 14.68 -23.71
N ALA A 88 -5.05 13.35 -23.55
CA ALA A 88 -6.30 12.61 -23.44
C ALA A 88 -7.11 13.13 -22.24
N ARG A 89 -8.26 13.72 -22.52
CA ARG A 89 -9.12 14.37 -21.52
C ARG A 89 -10.05 13.35 -20.87
N MET A 90 -10.11 13.39 -19.54
CA MET A 90 -10.98 12.58 -18.71
C MET A 90 -11.99 13.50 -18.04
N GLU A 91 -13.27 13.19 -18.18
CA GLU A 91 -14.37 14.00 -17.64
C GLU A 91 -15.31 13.10 -16.85
N CYS A 92 -15.71 13.56 -15.67
CA CYS A 92 -16.71 12.87 -14.89
C CYS A 92 -18.11 13.10 -15.47
N ASP A 93 -18.91 12.05 -15.55
CA ASP A 93 -20.30 12.10 -16.01
C ASP A 93 -21.29 12.59 -14.93
N ARG A 94 -20.82 12.71 -13.68
CA ARG A 94 -21.63 13.02 -12.50
C ARG A 94 -21.39 14.40 -11.91
N CYS A 95 -20.21 14.96 -12.15
CA CYS A 95 -19.82 16.28 -11.66
C CYS A 95 -18.97 16.98 -12.73
N ASP A 96 -18.56 18.21 -12.45
CA ASP A 96 -17.75 19.05 -13.33
C ASP A 96 -16.24 18.77 -13.25
N TRP A 97 -15.82 17.68 -12.60
CA TRP A 97 -14.40 17.31 -12.57
C TRP A 97 -13.92 16.84 -13.93
N ALA A 98 -12.88 17.48 -14.45
CA ALA A 98 -12.20 17.09 -15.67
C ALA A 98 -10.69 17.29 -15.49
N ILE A 99 -9.88 16.46 -16.14
CA ILE A 99 -8.41 16.59 -16.16
C ILE A 99 -7.83 15.88 -17.39
N THR A 100 -6.66 16.30 -17.85
CA THR A 100 -5.88 15.53 -18.84
C THR A 100 -5.12 14.37 -18.19
N TRP A 101 -4.86 13.30 -18.93
CA TRP A 101 -4.04 12.19 -18.42
C TRP A 101 -2.63 12.63 -18.01
N GLY A 102 -2.03 13.58 -18.74
CA GLY A 102 -0.73 14.17 -18.45
C GLY A 102 -0.73 14.91 -17.11
N ALA A 103 -1.72 15.78 -16.87
CA ALA A 103 -1.87 16.47 -15.59
C ALA A 103 -2.18 15.48 -14.45
N TYR A 104 -3.02 14.47 -14.70
CA TYR A 104 -3.29 13.40 -13.72
C TYR A 104 -2.02 12.64 -13.34
N HIS A 105 -1.22 12.23 -14.32
CA HIS A 105 0.05 11.53 -14.12
C HIS A 105 1.02 12.35 -13.27
N LYS A 106 1.13 13.66 -13.54
CA LYS A 106 1.97 14.59 -12.76
C LYS A 106 1.59 14.65 -11.28
N THR A 107 0.34 14.37 -10.92
CA THR A 107 -0.10 14.43 -9.51
C THR A 107 0.60 13.41 -8.63
N TYR A 108 0.99 12.25 -9.17
CA TYR A 108 1.65 11.16 -8.45
C TYR A 108 3.08 10.88 -8.92
N GLN A 109 3.53 11.53 -9.98
CA GLN A 109 4.89 11.41 -10.48
C GLN A 109 5.90 11.71 -9.37
N HIS A 110 6.95 10.88 -9.26
CA HIS A 110 7.98 10.96 -8.23
C HIS A 110 7.51 10.80 -6.77
N LYS A 111 6.22 10.49 -6.52
CA LYS A 111 5.68 10.35 -5.16
C LYS A 111 5.78 8.95 -4.56
N GLN A 112 6.44 7.98 -5.22
CA GLN A 112 6.55 6.60 -4.74
C GLN A 112 5.18 5.94 -4.51
N LEU A 113 4.27 6.12 -5.46
CA LEU A 113 2.93 5.52 -5.47
C LEU A 113 2.85 4.45 -6.56
N HIS A 114 3.61 3.38 -6.37
CA HIS A 114 3.67 2.25 -7.30
C HIS A 114 3.31 0.98 -6.55
N SER A 115 2.47 0.14 -7.15
CA SER A 115 2.08 -1.11 -6.51
C SER A 115 3.17 -2.17 -6.58
N GLY A 116 3.89 -2.25 -7.70
CA GLY A 116 4.87 -3.33 -7.93
C GLY A 116 4.23 -4.71 -7.73
N GLY A 117 5.01 -5.68 -7.26
CA GLY A 117 4.53 -7.01 -6.88
C GLY A 117 3.76 -7.07 -5.56
N ALA A 118 3.63 -5.96 -4.84
CA ALA A 118 3.09 -5.90 -3.48
C ALA A 118 1.57 -5.65 -3.39
N VAL A 119 0.84 -5.79 -4.50
CA VAL A 119 -0.62 -5.54 -4.56
C VAL A 119 -1.36 -6.34 -3.48
N ALA A 120 -1.08 -7.64 -3.37
CA ALA A 120 -1.74 -8.52 -2.41
C ALA A 120 -1.51 -8.09 -0.95
N ALA A 121 -0.31 -7.61 -0.62
CA ALA A 121 0.00 -7.11 0.72
C ALA A 121 -0.82 -5.84 1.05
N PHE A 122 -0.93 -4.92 0.09
CA PHE A 122 -1.74 -3.70 0.26
C PHE A 122 -3.24 -4.02 0.43
N GLU A 123 -3.80 -4.89 -0.40
CA GLU A 123 -5.21 -5.29 -0.33
C GLU A 123 -5.52 -6.01 0.99
N THR A 124 -4.64 -6.92 1.40
CA THR A 124 -4.75 -7.64 2.68
C THR A 124 -4.76 -6.67 3.85
N TYR A 125 -3.85 -5.69 3.85
CA TYR A 125 -3.81 -4.69 4.90
C TYR A 125 -5.05 -3.81 4.95
N VAL A 126 -5.51 -3.27 3.81
CA VAL A 126 -6.70 -2.43 3.73
C VAL A 126 -7.91 -3.16 4.32
N LYS A 127 -8.08 -4.44 3.98
CA LYS A 127 -9.16 -5.29 4.49
C LYS A 127 -9.00 -5.59 5.99
N ALA A 128 -7.80 -5.98 6.42
CA ALA A 128 -7.53 -6.36 7.81
C ALA A 128 -7.66 -5.17 8.76
N TYR A 129 -7.03 -4.04 8.43
CA TYR A 129 -7.07 -2.83 9.24
C TYR A 129 -8.48 -2.22 9.30
N GLY A 130 -9.21 -2.20 8.18
CA GLY A 130 -10.61 -1.73 8.15
C GLY A 130 -11.57 -2.54 9.03
N ARG A 131 -11.23 -3.82 9.32
CA ARG A 131 -11.99 -4.71 10.21
C ARG A 131 -11.47 -4.72 11.65
N ALA A 132 -10.26 -4.19 11.90
CA ALA A 132 -9.69 -4.15 13.23
C ALA A 132 -10.50 -3.18 14.12
N ARG A 133 -10.89 -3.65 15.31
CA ARG A 133 -11.66 -2.87 16.29
C ARG A 133 -10.93 -2.67 17.61
N THR A 134 -9.84 -3.40 17.83
CA THR A 134 -9.03 -3.29 19.06
C THR A 134 -7.63 -2.77 18.71
N PRO A 135 -6.96 -2.07 19.65
CA PRO A 135 -5.58 -1.62 19.46
C PRO A 135 -4.65 -2.78 19.09
N LYS A 136 -4.85 -3.93 19.74
CA LYS A 136 -4.11 -5.17 19.44
C LYS A 136 -4.34 -5.62 18.00
N ALA A 137 -5.58 -5.70 17.51
CA ALA A 137 -5.83 -6.10 16.13
C ALA A 137 -5.23 -5.12 15.11
N LYS A 138 -5.25 -3.81 15.41
CA LYS A 138 -4.67 -2.77 14.56
C LYS A 138 -3.15 -2.90 14.46
N ILE A 139 -2.45 -3.06 15.59
CA ILE A 139 -0.99 -3.23 15.57
C ILE A 139 -0.57 -4.53 14.87
N LEU A 140 -1.35 -5.61 14.98
CA LEU A 140 -1.08 -6.85 14.23
C LEU A 140 -1.23 -6.66 12.71
N ALA A 141 -2.21 -5.87 12.26
CA ALA A 141 -2.33 -5.56 10.84
C ALA A 141 -1.14 -4.72 10.35
N ILE A 142 -0.69 -3.74 11.15
CA ILE A 142 0.48 -2.91 10.85
C ILE A 142 1.74 -3.78 10.76
N ASP A 143 1.96 -4.65 11.74
CA ASP A 143 3.14 -5.51 11.78
C ASP A 143 3.20 -6.46 10.58
N ARG A 144 2.10 -7.13 10.24
CA ARG A 144 2.03 -8.00 9.05
C ARG A 144 2.40 -7.26 7.78
N LEU A 145 1.85 -6.06 7.59
CA LEU A 145 2.17 -5.24 6.43
C LEU A 145 3.67 -4.92 6.37
N ILE A 146 4.27 -4.53 7.50
CA ILE A 146 5.71 -4.23 7.59
C ILE A 146 6.55 -5.50 7.33
N HIS A 147 6.11 -6.66 7.82
CA HIS A 147 6.81 -7.93 7.71
C HIS A 147 6.82 -8.49 6.28
N GLU A 148 5.70 -8.41 5.55
CA GLU A 148 5.62 -8.79 4.12
C GLU A 148 6.67 -8.06 3.26
N PHE A 149 6.99 -6.81 3.63
CA PHE A 149 8.02 -6.05 2.94
C PHE A 149 9.43 -6.43 3.34
N HIS A 150 9.64 -6.83 4.58
CA HIS A 150 10.94 -7.33 5.03
C HIS A 150 11.27 -8.69 4.41
N TYR A 151 10.27 -9.57 4.27
CA TYR A 151 10.45 -10.87 3.60
C TYR A 151 10.69 -10.72 2.09
N SER A 152 9.86 -9.93 1.39
CA SER A 152 10.06 -9.69 -0.06
C SER A 152 11.40 -9.03 -0.39
N LEU A 153 11.94 -8.20 0.50
CA LEU A 153 13.30 -7.66 0.41
C LEU A 153 14.41 -8.72 0.47
N ARG A 154 14.19 -9.83 1.16
CA ARG A 154 15.20 -10.86 1.42
C ARG A 154 15.17 -12.01 0.44
N THR A 155 13.99 -12.39 -0.03
CA THR A 155 13.81 -13.59 -0.86
C THR A 155 14.15 -13.34 -2.33
N ASP A 156 14.04 -12.09 -2.80
CA ASP A 156 14.38 -11.73 -4.17
C ASP A 156 15.05 -10.34 -4.27
N PRO A 157 16.28 -10.18 -3.76
CA PRO A 157 16.98 -8.90 -3.73
C PRO A 157 17.37 -8.38 -5.13
N ASP A 158 17.41 -9.26 -6.13
CA ASP A 158 17.85 -8.97 -7.51
C ASP A 158 16.69 -8.71 -8.48
N GLN A 159 15.43 -8.92 -8.07
CA GLN A 159 14.30 -8.52 -8.90
C GLN A 159 14.19 -6.99 -8.99
N PRO A 160 13.95 -6.42 -10.18
CA PRO A 160 13.80 -4.97 -10.40
C PRO A 160 12.53 -4.38 -9.74
N THR A 161 11.74 -5.18 -9.01
CA THR A 161 10.54 -4.78 -8.29
C THR A 161 10.93 -4.09 -6.98
N ARG A 162 11.13 -2.77 -7.09
CA ARG A 162 11.39 -1.84 -5.96
C ARG A 162 10.71 -2.27 -4.65
N PRO A 163 11.40 -2.19 -3.50
CA PRO A 163 10.82 -2.57 -2.22
C PRO A 163 9.64 -1.67 -1.88
N ALA A 164 8.45 -2.28 -1.77
CA ALA A 164 7.22 -1.58 -1.44
C ALA A 164 7.30 -0.78 -0.12
N ALA A 165 8.25 -1.12 0.75
CA ALA A 165 8.58 -0.36 1.94
C ALA A 165 8.85 1.14 1.67
N VAL A 166 9.55 1.51 0.58
CA VAL A 166 9.82 2.94 0.28
C VAL A 166 8.60 3.70 -0.23
N ASN A 167 7.57 2.97 -0.67
CA ASN A 167 6.29 3.55 -1.06
C ASN A 167 5.47 3.95 0.17
N LEU A 168 5.69 3.30 1.31
CA LEU A 168 4.96 3.55 2.55
C LEU A 168 5.75 4.36 3.57
N ILE A 169 7.06 4.14 3.68
CA ILE A 169 7.92 4.69 4.73
C ILE A 169 8.82 5.78 4.16
N GLN A 170 8.99 6.86 4.92
CA GLN A 170 9.89 7.95 4.55
C GLN A 170 11.35 7.52 4.56
N GLY A 171 12.05 7.82 3.47
CA GLY A 171 13.49 7.57 3.33
C GLY A 171 13.88 7.17 1.92
N LYS A 172 15.19 6.96 1.74
CA LYS A 172 15.76 6.23 0.59
C LYS A 172 15.68 4.73 0.87
N LEU A 173 15.83 3.93 -0.18
CA LEU A 173 15.69 2.48 -0.07
C LEU A 173 16.64 1.85 0.95
N THR A 174 17.93 2.15 0.86
CA THR A 174 18.95 1.64 1.78
C THR A 174 18.66 2.05 3.23
N ASP A 175 18.17 3.27 3.44
CA ASP A 175 17.82 3.79 4.77
C ASP A 175 16.55 3.19 5.35
N VAL A 176 15.62 2.73 4.50
CA VAL A 176 14.40 2.04 4.91
C VAL A 176 14.71 0.57 5.18
N ALA A 177 15.50 -0.09 4.32
CA ALA A 177 15.92 -1.47 4.54
C ALA A 177 16.67 -1.63 5.87
N ARG A 178 17.72 -0.82 6.09
CA ARG A 178 18.46 -0.78 7.37
C ARG A 178 17.54 -0.52 8.57
N PHE A 179 16.59 0.41 8.42
CA PHE A 179 15.63 0.71 9.48
C PHE A 179 14.75 -0.51 9.83
N LEU A 180 14.28 -1.25 8.83
CA LEU A 180 13.49 -2.46 9.04
C LEU A 180 14.34 -3.59 9.64
N ASP A 181 15.61 -3.71 9.25
CA ASP A 181 16.55 -4.64 9.87
C ASP A 181 16.80 -4.30 11.34
N GLU A 182 16.97 -3.02 11.69
CA GLU A 182 17.10 -2.57 13.09
C GLU A 182 15.85 -2.89 13.93
N LEU A 183 14.65 -2.71 13.38
CA LEU A 183 13.39 -3.11 14.03
C LEU A 183 13.26 -4.63 14.20
N THR A 184 13.95 -5.39 13.36
CA THR A 184 13.87 -6.85 13.37
C THR A 184 14.95 -7.48 14.25
N TYR A 185 16.15 -6.91 14.28
CA TYR A 185 17.37 -7.52 14.82
C TYR A 185 18.22 -6.61 15.74
N GLY A 186 17.86 -5.33 15.95
CA GLY A 186 18.66 -4.39 16.74
C GLY A 186 18.57 -4.62 18.25
N GLU A 187 19.34 -3.87 19.06
CA GLU A 187 19.37 -3.95 20.55
C GLU A 187 18.02 -3.77 21.24
N ALA A 188 17.04 -3.19 20.55
CA ALA A 188 15.66 -3.16 21.01
C ALA A 188 14.99 -4.55 20.99
N ALA A 189 15.52 -5.54 20.26
CA ALA A 189 15.10 -6.94 20.26
C ALA A 189 15.78 -7.67 21.44
N THR A 190 15.28 -7.43 22.64
CA THR A 190 15.60 -8.28 23.80
C THR A 190 15.19 -9.74 23.53
N ALA A 191 15.83 -10.72 24.18
CA ALA A 191 15.50 -12.15 24.01
C ALA A 191 14.00 -12.47 24.25
N GLU A 192 13.34 -11.64 25.05
CA GLU A 192 11.90 -11.68 25.33
C GLU A 192 11.05 -11.26 24.11
N LEU A 193 11.55 -10.33 23.29
CA LEU A 193 10.92 -9.92 22.03
C LEU A 193 11.08 -10.94 20.92
N GLU A 194 12.20 -11.67 20.89
CA GLU A 194 12.28 -12.84 20.01
C GLU A 194 11.29 -13.93 20.42
N SER A 195 11.08 -14.13 21.74
CA SER A 195 10.13 -15.12 22.26
C SER A 195 8.69 -14.73 21.95
N ARG A 196 8.29 -13.48 22.22
CA ARG A 196 6.95 -12.97 21.87
C ARG A 196 6.72 -12.94 20.36
N ARG A 197 7.74 -12.63 19.56
CA ARG A 197 7.66 -12.68 18.09
C ARG A 197 7.59 -14.11 17.56
N ARG A 198 8.24 -15.09 18.21
CA ARG A 198 8.09 -16.53 17.94
C ARG A 198 6.71 -17.06 18.34
N GLU A 199 6.25 -16.76 19.54
CA GLU A 199 4.90 -17.10 20.01
C GLU A 199 3.80 -16.46 19.14
N TRP A 200 4.05 -15.24 18.66
CA TRP A 200 3.16 -14.56 17.73
C TRP A 200 3.19 -15.18 16.33
N ARG A 201 4.38 -15.54 15.78
CA ARG A 201 4.47 -16.34 14.55
C ARG A 201 3.68 -17.64 14.69
N ASP A 202 3.89 -18.37 15.77
CA ASP A 202 3.17 -19.61 16.06
C ASP A 202 1.66 -19.39 16.23
N THR A 203 1.23 -18.25 16.74
CA THR A 203 -0.19 -17.88 16.87
C THR A 203 -0.80 -17.47 15.53
N VAL A 204 -0.04 -16.77 14.69
CA VAL A 204 -0.49 -16.28 13.37
C VAL A 204 -0.44 -17.35 12.30
N ASP A 205 0.53 -18.27 12.35
CA ASP A 205 0.59 -19.47 11.50
C ASP A 205 -0.59 -20.42 11.79
N ARG A 206 -1.15 -20.36 13.00
CA ARG A 206 -2.37 -21.08 13.39
C ARG A 206 -3.67 -20.39 12.99
N ILE A 207 -3.63 -19.14 12.53
CA ILE A 207 -4.82 -18.44 12.01
C ILE A 207 -4.90 -18.75 10.51
N PRO A 208 -5.90 -19.51 10.03
CA PRO A 208 -5.93 -19.95 8.64
C PRO A 208 -6.38 -18.80 7.73
N TRP A 209 -5.44 -17.97 7.30
CA TRP A 209 -5.66 -16.95 6.26
C TRP A 209 -5.22 -17.42 4.86
N MET A 210 -4.70 -18.65 4.74
CA MET A 210 -4.53 -19.39 3.49
C MET A 210 -5.73 -20.29 3.18
N ALA A 211 -6.88 -19.67 2.90
CA ALA A 211 -7.88 -20.27 2.05
C ALA A 211 -8.15 -19.34 0.86
N LEU A 212 -7.08 -18.99 0.15
CA LEU A 212 -7.19 -18.61 -1.26
C LEU A 212 -6.93 -19.89 -2.06
N PRO A 213 -7.82 -20.28 -2.99
CA PRO A 213 -7.65 -21.51 -3.75
C PRO A 213 -6.33 -21.48 -4.53
N ALA A 214 -5.70 -22.64 -4.63
CA ALA A 214 -4.57 -22.85 -5.52
C ALA A 214 -4.96 -22.33 -6.92
N ARG A 215 -4.07 -21.52 -7.49
CA ARG A 215 -4.18 -21.03 -8.85
C ARG A 215 -4.35 -22.25 -9.76
N GLU A 216 -5.47 -22.34 -10.48
CA GLU A 216 -5.67 -23.37 -11.49
C GLU A 216 -4.48 -23.32 -12.47
N PRO A 217 -3.88 -24.47 -12.82
CA PRO A 217 -2.94 -24.50 -13.92
C PRO A 217 -3.67 -23.96 -15.15
N ALA A 218 -3.00 -23.08 -15.90
CA ALA A 218 -3.49 -22.65 -17.19
C ALA A 218 -3.54 -23.88 -18.09
N ASP A 219 -4.70 -24.51 -18.16
CA ASP A 219 -5.03 -25.46 -19.21
C ASP A 219 -5.51 -24.66 -20.41
N GLY A 220 -4.99 -25.05 -21.55
CA GLY A 220 -5.05 -24.33 -22.81
C GLY A 220 -4.20 -25.07 -23.82
N SER A 221 -4.43 -26.39 -23.90
CA SER A 221 -4.24 -27.13 -25.12
C SER A 221 -4.82 -26.34 -26.29
N ASP A 222 -4.05 -26.18 -27.36
CA ASP A 222 -4.62 -26.39 -28.68
C ASP A 222 -3.62 -27.19 -29.52
N SER A 223 -4.10 -28.37 -29.85
CA SER A 223 -3.56 -29.39 -30.71
C SER A 223 -3.67 -29.01 -32.18
N GLU A 224 -2.65 -29.41 -32.93
CA GLU A 224 -2.74 -30.05 -34.25
C GLU A 224 -2.91 -29.26 -35.57
N GLU A 225 -2.05 -29.68 -36.50
CA GLU A 225 -2.23 -29.89 -37.95
C GLU A 225 -2.18 -28.71 -38.92
N ARG A 226 -1.04 -28.61 -39.63
CA ARG A 226 -0.94 -29.02 -41.05
C ARG A 226 0.48 -29.31 -41.49
#